data_AF-A0A329VU79-F1
#
_entry.id   AF-A0A329VU79-F1
#
_cell.length_a   1.000
_cell.length_b   1.000
_cell.length_c   1.000
_cell.angle_alpha   90.00
_cell.angle_beta   90.00
_cell.angle_gamma   90.00
#
_symmetry.space_group_name_H-M   'P 1'
#
loop_
_entity.id
_entity.type
_entity.pdbx_description
1 polymer ?
#
loop_
_entity_poly.entity_id
_entity_poly.type
_entity_poly.pdbx_seq_one_letter_code
_entity_poly.pdbx_strand_id
1 'polypeptide(L)'
;GDFTWSPSTVTRETLTGMDYVHGYKEKPQAGFISCKVRDSGGTTVADFNDQTNVTIVAEIANGKTIIGEGMWTVNTQEVNSEDATFEVRWEGTSVTEN
;
A
#
# COMPACT_ATOMS: atom_id res chain seq x y z
N GLY A 1 -14.79 0.15 -3.29
CA GLY A 1 -13.53 0.70 -3.81
C GLY A 1 -12.57 -0.44 -4.01
N ASP A 2 -11.63 -0.28 -4.94
CA ASP A 2 -10.50 -1.21 -5.05
C ASP A 2 -9.47 -0.83 -3.98
N PHE A 3 -9.23 -1.73 -3.03
CA PHE A 3 -8.40 -1.47 -1.85
C PHE A 3 -7.53 -2.69 -1.55
N THR A 4 -6.23 -2.47 -1.44
CA THR A 4 -5.24 -3.51 -1.15
C THR A 4 -4.33 -3.03 -0.03
N TRP A 5 -4.03 -3.89 0.94
CA TRP A 5 -3.16 -3.53 2.06
C TRP A 5 -2.30 -4.72 2.48
N SER A 6 -1.18 -4.45 3.16
CA SER A 6 -0.31 -5.46 3.77
C SER A 6 0.30 -4.92 5.06
N PRO A 7 0.16 -5.64 6.18
CA PRO A 7 0.85 -5.33 7.43
C PRO A 7 2.26 -5.96 7.47
N SER A 8 2.62 -6.72 6.44
CA SER A 8 3.86 -7.51 6.41
C SER A 8 5.08 -6.59 6.43
N THR A 9 5.96 -6.80 7.40
CA THR A 9 7.23 -6.08 7.54
C THR A 9 8.40 -6.79 6.85
N VAL A 10 8.15 -7.98 6.30
CA VAL A 10 9.15 -8.79 5.62
C VAL A 10 8.55 -9.56 4.44
N THR A 11 9.34 -9.73 3.38
CA THR A 11 9.07 -10.70 2.31
C THR A 11 9.91 -11.94 2.56
N ARG A 12 9.30 -13.14 2.46
CA ARG A 12 10.00 -14.42 2.57
C ARG A 12 9.93 -15.18 1.25
N GLU A 13 11.08 -15.67 0.81
CA GLU A 13 11.20 -16.52 -0.37
C GLU A 13 11.78 -17.88 0.04
N THR A 14 11.05 -18.97 -0.22
CA THR A 14 11.51 -20.33 0.08
C THR A 14 12.65 -20.70 -0.85
N LEU A 15 13.77 -21.17 -0.28
CA LEU A 15 14.92 -21.64 -1.03
C LEU A 15 14.87 -23.16 -1.15
N THR A 16 14.73 -23.67 -2.38
CA THR A 16 14.69 -25.12 -2.68
C THR A 16 15.84 -25.52 -3.57
N GLY A 17 16.49 -26.64 -3.27
CA GLY A 17 17.48 -27.28 -4.13
C GLY A 17 16.95 -28.58 -4.69
N MET A 18 17.82 -29.34 -5.36
CA MET A 18 17.46 -30.59 -6.01
C MET A 18 17.09 -31.71 -5.03
N ASP A 19 17.45 -31.56 -3.75
CA ASP A 19 17.24 -32.54 -2.69
C ASP A 19 16.10 -32.12 -1.74
N TYR A 20 16.15 -30.93 -1.15
CA TYR A 20 15.17 -30.48 -0.14
C TYR A 20 14.96 -28.94 -0.11
N VAL A 21 14.06 -28.49 0.77
CA VAL A 21 13.94 -27.08 1.16
C VAL A 21 15.15 -26.73 2.05
N HIS A 22 16.00 -25.81 1.61
CA HIS A 22 17.20 -25.38 2.34
C HIS A 22 16.95 -24.23 3.32
N GLY A 23 15.73 -23.69 3.37
CA GLY A 23 15.33 -22.61 4.25
C GLY A 23 14.58 -21.52 3.50
N TYR A 24 14.70 -20.28 3.97
CA TYR A 24 14.07 -19.12 3.35
C TYR A 24 15.01 -17.91 3.40
N LYS A 25 14.88 -17.04 2.41
CA LYS A 25 15.48 -15.71 2.42
C LYS A 25 14.44 -14.72 2.92
N GLU A 26 14.82 -13.91 3.90
CA GLU A 26 13.98 -12.84 4.42
C GLU A 26 14.57 -11.48 4.04
N LYS A 27 13.72 -10.57 3.55
CA LYS A 27 14.09 -9.17 3.31
C LYS A 27 13.09 -8.27 4.03
N PRO A 28 13.55 -7.19 4.70
CA PRO A 28 12.65 -6.16 5.19
C PRO A 28 11.83 -5.57 4.04
N GLN A 29 10.54 -5.36 4.29
CA GLN A 29 9.60 -4.72 3.36
C GLN A 29 8.74 -3.75 4.17
N ALA A 30 8.44 -2.57 3.60
CA ALA A 30 7.48 -1.67 4.21
C ALA A 30 6.05 -2.23 4.09
N GLY A 31 5.26 -2.05 5.15
CA GLY A 31 3.82 -2.24 5.05
C GLY A 31 3.22 -1.22 4.09
N PHE A 32 2.09 -1.55 3.47
CA PHE A 32 1.48 -0.65 2.49
C PHE A 32 -0.05 -0.65 2.56
N ILE A 33 -0.60 0.45 2.06
CA ILE A 33 -2.03 0.63 1.76
C ILE A 33 -2.10 1.19 0.34
N SER A 34 -2.97 0.65 -0.52
CA SER A 34 -3.21 1.11 -1.88
C SER A 34 -4.70 1.18 -2.18
N CYS A 35 -5.13 2.18 -2.94
CA CYS A 35 -6.49 2.28 -3.45
C CYS A 35 -6.57 2.92 -4.83
N LYS A 36 -7.63 2.57 -5.56
CA LYS A 36 -8.01 3.25 -6.80
C LYS A 36 -8.94 4.42 -6.49
N VAL A 37 -8.51 5.63 -6.84
CA VAL A 37 -9.24 6.88 -6.62
C VAL A 37 -9.68 7.47 -7.95
N ARG A 38 -10.79 8.21 -7.94
CA ARG A 38 -11.25 9.02 -9.07
C ARG A 38 -10.80 10.47 -8.87
N ASP A 39 -10.10 11.01 -9.85
CA ASP A 39 -9.83 12.43 -9.97
C ASP A 39 -11.15 13.17 -10.22
N SER A 40 -11.59 13.92 -9.22
CA SER A 40 -12.85 14.66 -9.20
C SER A 40 -12.56 16.14 -9.09
N GLY A 41 -13.52 17.02 -9.33
CA GLY A 41 -13.28 18.48 -9.39
C GLY A 41 -12.68 19.11 -8.12
N GLY A 42 -12.65 18.41 -6.97
CA GLY A 42 -11.99 18.85 -5.74
C GLY A 42 -10.74 18.04 -5.37
N THR A 43 -10.32 17.10 -6.21
CA THR A 43 -9.14 16.25 -6.01
C THR A 43 -7.94 16.94 -6.65
N THR A 44 -6.87 17.19 -5.89
CA THR A 44 -5.58 17.62 -6.45
C THR A 44 -4.63 16.44 -6.39
N VAL A 45 -4.27 15.89 -7.55
CA VAL A 45 -3.35 14.73 -7.61
C VAL A 45 -1.95 15.08 -7.09
N ALA A 46 -1.51 16.33 -7.28
CA ALA A 46 -0.25 16.82 -6.72
C ALA A 46 -0.22 16.75 -5.18
N ASP A 47 -1.35 17.01 -4.52
CA ASP A 47 -1.43 16.94 -3.05
C ASP A 47 -1.21 15.51 -2.55
N PHE A 48 -1.59 14.49 -3.32
CA PHE A 48 -1.25 13.09 -3.00
C PHE A 48 0.25 12.83 -3.14
N ASN A 49 0.88 13.36 -4.18
CA ASN A 49 2.30 13.19 -4.42
C ASN A 49 3.18 13.84 -3.33
N ASP A 50 2.67 14.87 -2.66
CA ASP A 50 3.38 15.57 -1.58
C ASP A 50 3.15 14.95 -0.19
N GLN A 51 2.35 13.89 -0.08
CA GLN A 51 2.04 13.24 1.19
C GLN A 51 3.26 12.53 1.78
N THR A 52 3.75 13.08 2.89
CA THR A 52 4.79 12.48 3.71
C THR A 52 4.36 12.51 5.17
N ASN A 53 4.65 11.43 5.92
CA ASN A 53 4.30 11.27 7.33
C ASN A 53 2.79 11.46 7.62
N VAL A 54 1.93 10.84 6.80
CA VAL A 54 0.47 10.88 6.96
C VAL A 54 -0.06 9.64 7.66
N THR A 55 -1.25 9.76 8.29
CA THR A 55 -1.99 8.62 8.84
C THR A 55 -3.10 8.23 7.88
N ILE A 56 -3.13 6.97 7.46
CA ILE A 56 -4.14 6.42 6.57
C ILE A 56 -5.03 5.47 7.37
N VAL A 57 -6.33 5.73 7.37
CA VAL A 57 -7.33 4.87 8.02
C VAL A 57 -8.28 4.37 6.96
N ALA A 58 -8.42 3.05 6.87
CA ALA A 58 -9.34 2.40 5.95
C ALA A 58 -10.23 1.40 6.69
N GLU A 59 -11.54 1.62 6.61
CA GLU A 59 -12.52 0.65 7.06
C GLU A 59 -12.90 -0.24 5.87
N ILE A 60 -12.72 -1.55 6.03
CA ILE A 60 -13.02 -2.52 4.98
C ILE A 60 -14.35 -3.24 5.26
N ALA A 61 -14.97 -3.77 4.21
CA ALA A 61 -16.34 -4.30 4.25
C ALA A 61 -16.57 -5.43 5.26
N ASN A 62 -15.51 -6.09 5.75
CA ASN A 62 -15.61 -7.11 6.80
C ASN A 62 -15.64 -6.52 8.23
N GLY A 63 -15.69 -5.19 8.37
CA GLY A 63 -15.76 -4.48 9.65
C GLY A 63 -14.41 -4.22 10.31
N LYS A 64 -13.30 -4.62 9.69
CA LYS A 64 -11.96 -4.34 10.21
C LYS A 64 -11.49 -2.94 9.85
N THR A 65 -10.64 -2.38 10.72
CA THR A 65 -10.00 -1.08 10.51
C THR A 65 -8.51 -1.27 10.27
N ILE A 66 -8.04 -0.84 9.10
CA ILE A 66 -6.62 -0.81 8.74
C ILE A 66 -6.07 0.59 9.02
N ILE A 67 -5.01 0.66 9.82
CA ILE A 67 -4.36 1.92 10.20
C ILE A 67 -2.89 1.88 9.79
N GLY A 68 -2.51 2.78 8.89
CA GLY A 68 -1.12 3.04 8.53
C GLY A 68 -0.63 4.35 9.16
N GLU A 69 0.48 4.30 9.89
CA GLU A 69 1.08 5.47 10.57
C GLU A 69 2.43 5.83 9.95
N GLY A 70 2.70 7.14 9.84
CA GLY A 70 3.95 7.66 9.29
C GLY A 70 4.14 7.28 7.82
N MET A 71 3.04 7.23 7.07
CA MET A 71 3.03 6.76 5.68
C MET A 71 3.48 7.86 4.72
N TRP A 72 4.03 7.49 3.56
CA TRP A 72 4.35 8.39 2.45
C TRP A 72 3.87 7.78 1.14
N THR A 73 3.51 8.61 0.16
CA THR A 73 3.16 8.13 -1.17
C THR A 73 4.40 7.61 -1.90
N VAL A 74 4.20 6.52 -2.64
CA VAL A 74 5.19 5.94 -3.55
C VAL A 74 4.57 5.81 -4.94
N ASN A 75 5.42 5.54 -5.93
CA ASN A 75 5.07 5.54 -7.35
C ASN A 75 4.63 6.92 -7.88
N THR A 76 4.61 7.05 -9.21
CA THR A 76 4.08 8.24 -9.87
C THR A 76 2.56 8.22 -9.83
N GLN A 77 1.94 9.35 -9.47
CA GLN A 77 0.49 9.50 -9.52
C GLN A 77 0.04 9.79 -10.96
N GLU A 78 -0.26 8.73 -11.71
CA GLU A 78 -0.67 8.82 -13.11
C GLU A 78 -2.19 8.69 -13.24
N VAL A 79 -2.83 9.72 -13.80
CA VAL A 79 -4.28 9.73 -14.05
C VAL A 79 -4.57 9.20 -15.44
N ASN A 80 -5.42 8.19 -15.52
CA ASN A 80 -6.03 7.77 -16.78
C ASN A 80 -7.14 8.77 -17.14
N SER A 81 -7.04 9.41 -18.31
CA SER A 81 -7.98 10.44 -18.76
C SER A 81 -9.32 9.90 -19.25
N GLU A 82 -9.41 8.62 -19.61
CA GLU A 82 -10.66 8.00 -20.09
C GLU A 82 -11.66 7.79 -18.95
N ASP A 83 -11.19 7.37 -17.79
CA ASP A 83 -12.03 7.09 -16.61
C ASP A 83 -11.80 8.05 -15.43
N ALA A 84 -10.85 8.99 -15.58
CA ALA A 84 -10.40 9.93 -14.57
C ALA A 84 -9.96 9.21 -13.27
N THR A 85 -9.23 8.10 -13.38
CA THR A 85 -8.78 7.34 -12.19
C THR A 85 -7.28 7.20 -12.10
N PHE A 86 -6.79 7.01 -10.89
CA PHE A 86 -5.39 6.76 -10.57
C PHE A 86 -5.27 5.82 -9.37
N GLU A 87 -4.15 5.10 -9.29
CA GLU A 87 -3.80 4.30 -8.12
C GLU A 87 -2.91 5.14 -7.20
N VAL A 88 -3.27 5.21 -5.92
CA VAL A 88 -2.41 5.77 -4.88
C VAL A 88 -1.93 4.65 -3.99
N ARG A 89 -0.62 4.57 -3.78
CA ARG A 89 0.01 3.64 -2.86
C ARG A 89 0.80 4.41 -1.81
N TRP A 90 0.56 4.06 -0.56
CA TRP A 90 1.34 4.52 0.58
C TRP A 90 2.16 3.39 1.16
N GLU A 91 3.40 3.68 1.51
CA GLU A 91 4.27 2.79 2.27
C GLU A 91 4.61 3.46 3.61
N GLY A 92 4.86 2.64 4.63
CA GLY A 92 5.20 3.16 5.94
C GLY A 92 5.75 2.12 6.89
N THR A 93 6.16 2.61 8.05
CA THR A 93 6.83 1.81 9.08
C THR A 93 5.86 0.94 9.88
N SER A 94 4.59 1.34 9.97
CA SER A 94 3.58 0.64 10.74
C SER A 94 2.26 0.57 9.97
N VAL A 95 1.77 -0.65 9.77
CA VAL A 95 0.41 -0.93 9.27
C VAL A 95 -0.20 -1.98 10.18
N THR A 96 -1.33 -1.65 10.79
CA THR A 96 -2.04 -2.50 11.76
C THR A 96 -3.46 -2.81 11.28
N GLU A 97 -3.96 -3.97 11.68
CA GLU A 97 -5.34 -4.42 11.46
C GLU A 97 -6.01 -4.59 12.82
N ASN A 98 -7.17 -3.95 13.02
CA ASN A 98 -8.01 -4.06 14.21
C ASN A 98 -9.42 -4.59 13.88
#